data_AF-A0A198YY47-F1
#
_entry.id   AF-A0A198YY47-F1
#
_cell.length_a   1.000
_cell.length_b   1.000
_cell.length_c   1.000
_cell.angle_alpha   90.00
_cell.angle_beta   90.00
_cell.angle_gamma   90.00
#
_symmetry.space_group_name_H-M   'P 1'
#
loop_
_entity.id
_entity.type
_entity.pdbx_description
1 polymer ?
#
loop_
_entity_poly.entity_id
_entity_poly.type
_entity_poly.pdbx_seq_one_letter_code
_entity_poly.pdbx_strand_id
1 'polypeptide(L)'
;MADNAPFRVVTADGLASAPIDHFDALLLAQANSEWKKVAFIIGNALGLSSDPYLQVGDMALHERVINLVEEGALIADGDPSEMRTCQVRLPS
;
A
#
# COMPACT_ATOMS: atom_id res chain seq x y z
N MET A 1 22.45 5.33 2.37
CA MET A 1 21.15 4.70 2.68
C MET A 1 20.13 5.80 2.59
N ALA A 2 19.18 5.72 1.67
CA ALA A 2 18.11 6.72 1.57
C ALA A 2 17.17 6.52 2.76
N ASP A 3 16.89 7.58 3.50
CA ASP A 3 15.88 7.57 4.55
C ASP A 3 14.51 7.47 3.90
N ASN A 4 13.82 6.35 4.10
CA ASN A 4 12.44 6.16 3.64
C ASN A 4 11.51 6.82 4.65
N ALA A 5 11.61 8.15 4.76
CA ALA A 5 10.98 8.95 5.79
C ALA A 5 9.48 8.67 6.03
N PRO A 6 8.64 8.37 5.01
CA PRO A 6 7.21 8.08 5.23
C PRO A 6 6.91 6.63 5.62
N PHE A 7 7.87 5.70 5.55
CA PHE A 7 7.68 4.29 5.86
C PHE A 7 8.40 3.96 7.16
N ARG A 8 7.66 3.89 8.28
CA ARG A 8 8.26 3.65 9.58
C ARG A 8 7.53 2.58 10.38
N VAL A 9 8.31 1.79 11.11
CA VAL A 9 7.83 0.71 11.98
C VAL A 9 8.28 0.93 13.41
N VAL A 10 7.45 0.52 14.37
CA VAL A 10 7.83 0.52 15.78
C VAL A 10 8.63 -0.75 16.08
N THR A 11 9.82 -0.56 16.64
CA THR A 11 10.73 -1.61 17.09
C THR A 11 10.96 -1.49 18.60
N ALA A 12 11.67 -2.46 19.19
CA ALA A 12 12.06 -2.38 20.60
C ALA A 12 12.89 -1.12 20.94
N ASP A 13 13.65 -0.61 19.96
CA ASP A 13 14.51 0.57 20.11
C ASP A 13 13.81 1.87 19.68
N GLY A 14 12.52 1.82 19.35
CA GLY A 14 11.73 2.95 18.90
C GLY A 14 11.39 2.91 17.41
N LEU A 15 11.18 4.09 16.82
CA LEU A 15 10.71 4.24 15.45
C LEU A 15 11.86 4.10 14.45
N ALA A 16 11.79 3.09 13.57
CA ALA A 16 12.80 2.82 12.56
C ALA A 16 12.24 3.03 11.14
N SER A 17 13.11 3.46 10.21
CA SER A 17 12.77 3.50 8.78
C SER A 17 12.64 2.08 8.22
N ALA A 18 11.63 1.85 7.41
CA ALA A 18 11.35 0.58 6.75
C ALA A 18 11.76 0.62 5.27
N PRO A 19 12.02 -0.54 4.65
CA PRO A 19 12.10 -0.64 3.19
C PRO A 19 10.86 -0.03 2.50
N ILE A 20 11.05 0.50 1.29
CA ILE A 20 9.97 1.18 0.55
C ILE A 20 8.83 0.23 0.19
N ASP A 21 9.13 -1.05 0.02
CA ASP A 21 8.23 -2.16 -0.31
C ASP A 21 7.64 -2.85 0.93
N HIS A 22 7.96 -2.38 2.14
CA HIS A 22 7.55 -3.03 3.39
C HIS A 22 6.03 -3.26 3.49
N PHE A 23 5.24 -2.35 2.90
CA PHE A 23 3.78 -2.38 2.97
C PHE A 23 3.12 -3.10 1.77
N ASP A 24 3.89 -3.57 0.80
CA ASP A 24 3.34 -4.16 -0.43
C ASP A 24 2.56 -5.43 -0.12
N ALA A 25 3.07 -6.29 0.76
CA ALA A 25 2.37 -7.50 1.20
C ALA A 25 1.04 -7.16 1.90
N LEU A 26 0.99 -6.07 2.68
CA LEU A 26 -0.22 -5.62 3.34
C LEU A 26 -1.27 -5.15 2.33
N LEU A 27 -0.84 -4.40 1.31
CA LEU A 27 -1.69 -3.91 0.23
C LEU A 27 -2.22 -5.07 -0.63
N LEU A 28 -1.35 -6.00 -1.04
CA LEU A 28 -1.73 -7.18 -1.82
C LEU A 28 -2.73 -8.06 -1.07
N ALA A 29 -2.61 -8.18 0.25
CA ALA A 29 -3.56 -8.92 1.09
C ALA A 29 -4.98 -8.30 1.11
N GLN A 30 -5.14 -7.02 0.72
CA GLN A 30 -6.46 -6.39 0.61
C GLN A 30 -7.10 -6.56 -0.77
N ALA A 31 -6.31 -7.00 -1.76
CA ALA A 31 -6.77 -7.29 -3.10
C ALA A 31 -7.18 -8.76 -3.24
N ASN A 32 -8.05 -9.04 -4.21
CA ASN A 32 -8.37 -10.39 -4.62
C ASN A 32 -8.67 -10.40 -6.12
N SER A 33 -9.27 -11.48 -6.65
CA SER A 33 -9.62 -11.59 -8.06
C SER A 33 -10.75 -10.64 -8.50
N GLU A 34 -11.48 -10.04 -7.55
CA GLU A 34 -12.54 -9.07 -7.82
C GLU A 34 -11.99 -7.65 -7.88
N TRP A 35 -12.63 -6.80 -8.67
CA TRP A 35 -12.28 -5.38 -8.76
C TRP A 35 -12.58 -4.64 -7.47
N LYS A 36 -11.55 -4.03 -6.87
CA LYS A 36 -11.64 -3.20 -5.67
C LYS A 36 -11.15 -1.80 -5.96
N LYS A 37 -11.80 -0.77 -5.42
CA LYS A 37 -11.30 0.61 -5.53
C LYS A 37 -9.92 0.73 -4.86
N VAL A 38 -9.03 1.54 -5.42
CA VAL A 38 -7.73 1.84 -4.80
C VAL A 38 -7.92 2.41 -3.39
N ALA A 39 -8.88 3.33 -3.21
CA ALA A 39 -9.25 3.86 -1.89
C ALA A 39 -9.65 2.77 -0.87
N PHE A 40 -10.26 1.66 -1.32
CA PHE A 40 -10.65 0.55 -0.45
C PHE A 40 -9.41 -0.24 0.02
N ILE A 41 -8.47 -0.52 -0.89
CA ILE A 41 -7.20 -1.19 -0.57
C ILE A 41 -6.42 -0.38 0.47
N ILE A 42 -6.23 0.92 0.21
CA ILE A 42 -5.46 1.82 1.09
C ILE A 42 -6.16 2.00 2.43
N GLY A 43 -7.48 2.23 2.44
CA GLY A 43 -8.24 2.41 3.67
C GLY A 43 -8.17 1.20 4.61
N ASN A 44 -8.26 -0.02 4.07
CA ASN A 44 -8.11 -1.24 4.87
C ASN A 44 -6.67 -1.42 5.37
N ALA A 45 -5.68 -1.15 4.52
CA ALA A 45 -4.27 -1.21 4.94
C ALA A 45 -3.97 -0.23 6.10
N LEU A 46 -4.49 1.01 6.03
CA LEU A 46 -4.37 1.99 7.13
C LEU A 46 -5.08 1.54 8.41
N GLY A 47 -6.22 0.87 8.29
CA GLY A 47 -6.93 0.30 9.44
C GLY A 47 -6.11 -0.80 10.12
N LEU A 48 -5.51 -1.70 9.33
CA LEU A 48 -4.70 -2.81 9.84
C LEU A 48 -3.32 -2.36 10.35
N SER A 49 -2.79 -1.23 9.87
CA SER A 49 -1.55 -0.65 10.38
C SER A 49 -1.69 0.01 11.75
N SER A 50 -2.83 -0.15 12.44
CA SER A 50 -3.03 0.35 13.79
C SER A 50 -2.58 -0.62 14.89
N ASP A 51 -2.46 -1.92 14.59
CA ASP A 51 -2.00 -2.96 15.53
C ASP A 51 -1.28 -4.12 14.80
N PRO A 52 0.07 -4.19 14.84
CA PRO A 52 0.96 -3.22 15.47
C PRO A 52 0.92 -1.86 14.76
N TYR A 53 1.18 -0.77 15.50
CA TYR A 53 1.22 0.56 14.90
C TYR A 53 2.36 0.68 13.88
N LEU A 54 2.02 0.94 12.63
CA LEU A 54 2.94 1.29 11.55
C LEU A 54 2.65 2.74 11.15
N GLN A 55 3.66 3.60 11.21
CA GLN A 55 3.51 5.00 10.84
C GLN A 55 3.68 5.12 9.31
N VAL A 56 2.56 5.12 8.60
CA VAL A 56 2.47 5.31 7.15
C VAL A 56 1.25 6.17 6.80
N GLY A 57 1.36 7.00 5.76
CA GLY A 57 0.27 7.81 5.23
C GLY A 57 -0.41 7.19 4.01
N ASP A 58 -1.63 7.62 3.73
CA ASP A 58 -2.40 7.21 2.54
C ASP A 58 -1.66 7.50 1.23
N MET A 59 -1.02 8.66 1.10
CA MET A 59 -0.25 9.05 -0.08
C MET A 59 0.93 8.12 -0.34
N ALA A 60 1.66 7.71 0.71
CA ALA A 60 2.77 6.77 0.59
C ALA A 60 2.30 5.38 0.18
N LEU A 61 1.17 4.91 0.73
CA LEU A 61 0.54 3.66 0.30
C LEU A 61 0.00 3.73 -1.13
N HIS A 62 -0.48 4.90 -1.54
CA HIS A 62 -0.98 5.12 -2.90
C HIS A 62 0.13 5.00 -3.93
N GLU A 63 1.29 5.62 -3.69
CA GLU A 63 2.48 5.44 -4.53
C GLU A 63 2.89 3.96 -4.63
N ARG A 64 2.76 3.20 -3.53
CA ARG A 64 3.01 1.74 -3.57
C ARG A 64 1.98 1.00 -4.43
N VAL A 65 0.70 1.35 -4.38
CA VAL A 65 -0.31 0.74 -5.28
C VAL A 65 0.01 1.03 -6.75
N ILE A 66 0.44 2.25 -7.08
CA ILE A 66 0.86 2.61 -8.45
C ILE A 66 2.03 1.73 -8.89
N ASN A 67 3.08 1.61 -8.06
CA ASN A 67 4.24 0.76 -8.37
C ASN A 67 3.84 -0.72 -8.53
N LEU A 68 2.94 -1.24 -7.68
CA LEU A 68 2.45 -2.63 -7.80
C LEU A 68 1.68 -2.87 -9.10
N VAL A 69 1.02 -1.85 -9.65
CA VAL A 69 0.41 -1.93 -10.98
C VAL A 69 1.47 -1.91 -12.08
N GLU A 70 2.47 -1.03 -11.98
CA GLU A 70 3.59 -0.96 -12.94
C GLU A 70 4.42 -2.26 -12.97
N GLU A 71 4.61 -2.90 -11.82
CA GLU A 71 5.30 -4.18 -11.66
C GLU A 71 4.44 -5.38 -12.12
N GLY A 72 3.15 -5.17 -12.41
CA GLY A 72 2.22 -6.22 -12.81
C GLY A 72 1.73 -7.11 -11.66
N ALA A 73 2.02 -6.75 -10.40
CA ALA A 73 1.50 -7.43 -9.22
C ALA A 73 0.00 -7.12 -8.97
N LEU A 74 -0.50 -6.01 -9.52
CA LEU A 74 -1.90 -5.66 -9.62
C LEU A 74 -2.25 -5.31 -11.07
N ILE A 75 -3.51 -5.58 -11.44
CA ILE A 75 -4.08 -5.09 -12.70
C ILE A 75 -5.01 -3.93 -12.35
N ALA A 76 -4.91 -2.83 -13.10
CA ALA A 76 -5.77 -1.66 -12.94
C ALA A 76 -6.85 -1.56 -14.02
N ASP A 77 -8.02 -1.08 -13.63
CA ASP A 77 -9.08 -0.54 -14.48
C ASP A 77 -9.22 0.96 -14.17
N GLY A 78 -8.82 1.80 -15.13
CA GLY A 78 -8.64 3.25 -14.97
C GLY A 78 -7.21 3.68 -14.66
N ASP A 79 -7.04 4.95 -14.30
CA ASP A 79 -5.75 5.55 -13.97
C ASP A 79 -5.37 5.30 -12.50
N PRO A 80 -4.29 4.55 -12.19
CA PRO A 80 -3.87 4.27 -10.81
C PRO A 80 -3.61 5.51 -9.95
N SER A 81 -3.31 6.67 -10.55
CA SER A 81 -3.17 7.94 -9.84
C SER A 81 -4.50 8.51 -9.34
N GLU A 82 -5.64 8.02 -9.85
CA GLU A 82 -6.97 8.46 -9.47
C GLU A 82 -7.59 7.50 -8.44
N MET A 83 -7.15 7.62 -7.18
CA MET A 83 -7.51 6.73 -6.05
C MET A 83 -9.02 6.44 -5.89
N ARG A 84 -9.87 7.43 -6.23
CA ARG A 84 -11.33 7.37 -5.98
C ARG A 84 -12.10 6.62 -7.06
N THR A 85 -11.57 6.56 -8.28
CA THR A 85 -12.24 6.02 -9.46
C THR A 85 -11.56 4.76 -9.98
N CYS A 86 -10.24 4.65 -9.85
CA CYS A 86 -9.50 3.46 -10.26
C CYS A 86 -9.86 2.24 -9.41
N GLN A 87 -9.96 1.10 -10.09
CA GLN A 87 -10.12 -0.21 -9.47
C GLN A 87 -8.91 -1.09 -9.78
N VAL A 88 -8.54 -1.94 -8.83
CA VAL A 88 -7.44 -2.90 -8.95
C VAL A 88 -7.89 -4.30 -8.53
N ARG A 89 -7.20 -5.31 -9.04
CA ARG A 89 -7.34 -6.71 -8.63
C ARG A 89 -6.01 -7.44 -8.77
N LEU A 90 -5.90 -8.63 -8.18
CA LEU A 90 -4.78 -9.52 -8.44
C LEU A 90 -4.84 -10.05 -9.89
N PRO A 91 -3.67 -10.25 -10.54
CA PRO A 91 -3.55 -11.04 -11.75
C PRO A 91 -4.12 -12.44 -11.52
N SER A 92 -4.82 -12.97 -12.52
CA SER A 92 -5.46 -14.28 -12.47
C SER A 92 -4.45 -15.43 -12.45
#